data_AF-T0S9I7-F1
#
_entry.id   AF-T0S9I7-F1
#
_cell.length_a   1.000
_cell.length_b   1.000
_cell.length_c   1.000
_cell.angle_alpha   90.00
_cell.angle_beta   90.00
_cell.angle_gamma   90.00
#
_symmetry.space_group_name_H-M   'P 1'
#
loop_
_entity.id
_entity.type
_entity.pdbx_description
1 polymer ?
#
loop_
_entity_poly.entity_id
_entity_poly.type
_entity_poly.pdbx_seq_one_letter_code
_entity_poly.pdbx_strand_id
1 'polypeptide(L)'
;MSRSSSSSSDHDTSNPVDRINHAIERLDWTSLGAVLEVPGNPGYRLCPATEADFETYVAASEFQELRSRYLILNDGFLFIVEMPSGLHVLLAGAVADLMTLATGYIM
;
A
#
# COMPACT_ATOMS: atom_id res chain seq x y z
N MET A 1 38.32 17.18 -22.12
CA MET A 1 36.90 17.20 -21.72
C MET A 1 36.22 16.00 -22.37
N SER A 2 36.00 14.93 -21.61
CA SER A 2 35.23 13.77 -22.07
C SER A 2 34.23 13.46 -20.98
N ARG A 3 32.94 13.60 -21.30
CA ARG A 3 31.83 13.34 -20.39
C ARG A 3 31.64 11.82 -20.29
N SER A 4 31.83 11.28 -19.10
CA SER A 4 31.35 9.94 -18.76
C SER A 4 29.85 10.04 -18.48
N SER A 5 29.06 9.42 -19.34
CA SER A 5 27.63 9.22 -19.13
C SER A 5 27.46 8.09 -18.11
N SER A 6 27.10 8.42 -16.87
CA SER A 6 26.61 7.44 -15.91
C SER A 6 25.10 7.57 -15.83
N SER A 7 24.41 6.63 -16.46
CA SER A 7 23.01 6.31 -16.21
C SER A 7 22.99 5.16 -15.22
N SER A 8 22.38 5.36 -14.05
CA SER A 8 21.43 4.42 -13.45
C SER A 8 21.03 4.82 -12.02
N SER A 9 19.72 4.77 -11.81
CA SER A 9 18.97 4.70 -10.56
C SER A 9 19.18 5.84 -9.56
N ASP A 10 18.45 6.93 -9.77
CA ASP A 10 17.91 7.72 -8.68
C ASP A 10 16.98 6.80 -7.86
N HIS A 11 17.57 6.07 -6.91
CA HIS A 11 16.82 5.51 -5.82
C HIS A 11 16.27 6.72 -5.08
N ASP A 12 15.02 7.08 -5.39
CA ASP A 12 14.30 8.18 -4.76
C ASP A 12 14.47 8.04 -3.24
N THR A 13 15.36 8.86 -2.66
CA THR A 13 15.71 8.87 -1.23
C THR A 13 14.59 9.46 -0.37
N SER A 14 13.43 9.72 -0.98
CA SER A 14 12.18 10.02 -0.31
C SER A 14 11.81 8.90 0.65
N ASN A 15 11.38 9.28 1.85
CA ASN A 15 10.84 8.38 2.86
C ASN A 15 9.80 7.44 2.20
N PRO A 16 9.94 6.11 2.33
CA PRO A 16 9.02 5.15 1.73
C PRO A 16 7.55 5.44 2.05
N VAL A 17 7.27 5.92 3.27
CA VAL A 17 5.93 6.27 3.72
C VAL A 17 5.35 7.41 2.91
N ASP A 18 6.09 8.50 2.78
CA ASP A 18 5.65 9.69 2.06
C ASP A 18 5.47 9.40 0.57
N ARG A 19 6.38 8.61 -0.02
CA ARG A 19 6.28 8.20 -1.43
C ARG A 19 5.03 7.37 -1.70
N ILE A 20 4.73 6.39 -0.84
CA ILE A 20 3.57 5.51 -1.00
C ILE A 20 2.28 6.30 -0.77
N ASN A 21 2.20 7.11 0.29
CA ASN A 21 1.04 7.97 0.54
C ASN A 21 0.80 8.94 -0.60
N HIS A 22 1.85 9.56 -1.14
CA HIS A 22 1.71 10.45 -2.27
C HIS A 22 1.17 9.73 -3.51
N ALA A 23 1.57 8.48 -3.75
CA ALA A 23 1.00 7.67 -4.83
C ALA A 23 -0.49 7.40 -4.61
N ILE A 24 -0.90 7.17 -3.36
CA ILE A 24 -2.31 6.96 -2.97
C ILE A 24 -3.13 8.22 -3.18
N GLU A 25 -2.65 9.38 -2.73
CA GLU A 25 -3.36 10.67 -2.88
C GLU A 25 -3.62 11.04 -4.35
N ARG A 26 -2.77 10.58 -5.27
CA ARG A 26 -2.90 10.82 -6.72
C ARG A 26 -3.72 9.76 -7.44
N LEU A 27 -4.30 8.79 -6.75
CA LEU A 27 -5.11 7.74 -7.37
C LEU A 27 -6.32 8.32 -8.08
N ASP A 28 -6.55 7.84 -9.31
CA ASP A 28 -7.87 7.90 -9.92
C ASP A 28 -8.73 6.78 -9.35
N TRP A 29 -9.55 7.14 -8.36
CA TRP A 29 -10.48 6.23 -7.68
C TRP A 29 -11.48 5.56 -8.64
N THR A 30 -11.82 6.20 -9.76
CA THR A 30 -12.72 5.61 -10.77
C THR A 30 -12.04 4.44 -11.47
N SER A 31 -10.79 4.66 -11.91
CA SER A 31 -9.98 3.63 -12.55
C SER A 31 -9.64 2.47 -11.60
N LEU A 32 -9.37 2.78 -10.32
CA LEU A 32 -9.16 1.78 -9.28
C LEU A 32 -10.39 0.87 -9.13
N GLY A 33 -11.58 1.47 -8.99
CA GLY A 33 -12.84 0.73 -8.88
C GLY A 33 -13.08 -0.18 -10.08
N ALA A 34 -12.90 0.35 -11.29
CA ALA A 34 -13.08 -0.42 -12.52
C ALA A 34 -12.15 -1.65 -12.62
N VAL A 35 -10.91 -1.56 -12.12
CA VAL A 35 -9.99 -2.71 -12.08
C VAL A 35 -10.44 -3.73 -11.04
N LEU A 36 -10.81 -3.28 -9.85
CA LEU A 36 -11.11 -4.17 -8.73
C LEU A 36 -12.48 -4.85 -8.83
N GLU A 37 -13.41 -4.29 -9.59
CA GLU A 37 -14.73 -4.90 -9.86
C GLU A 37 -14.65 -6.13 -10.77
N VAL A 38 -13.54 -6.33 -11.49
CA VAL A 38 -13.36 -7.49 -12.37
C VAL A 38 -12.99 -8.72 -11.53
N PRO A 39 -13.76 -9.82 -11.61
CA PRO A 39 -13.40 -11.07 -10.92
C PRO A 39 -12.04 -11.59 -11.37
N GLY A 40 -11.18 -11.94 -10.41
CA GLY A 40 -9.82 -12.42 -10.71
C GLY A 40 -8.85 -11.35 -11.19
N ASN A 41 -9.13 -10.07 -10.93
CA ASN A 41 -8.21 -8.98 -11.26
C ASN A 41 -6.85 -9.16 -10.55
N PRO A 42 -5.75 -8.70 -11.18
CA PRO A 42 -4.41 -8.80 -10.61
C PRO A 42 -4.09 -7.73 -9.55
N GLY A 43 -5.07 -6.92 -9.14
CA GLY A 43 -4.87 -5.69 -8.39
C GLY A 43 -4.48 -4.49 -9.25
N TYR A 44 -4.63 -3.30 -8.69
CA TYR A 44 -4.24 -2.04 -9.32
C TYR A 44 -2.79 -1.70 -8.96
N ARG A 45 -1.92 -1.56 -9.96
CA ARG A 45 -0.51 -1.24 -9.75
C ARG A 45 -0.34 0.21 -9.29
N LEU A 46 0.16 0.39 -8.07
CA LEU A 46 0.31 1.69 -7.42
C LEU A 46 1.66 2.35 -7.73
N CYS A 47 2.74 1.80 -7.18
CA CYS A 47 4.09 2.37 -7.33
C CYS A 47 5.18 1.29 -7.14
N PRO A 48 6.41 1.53 -7.64
CA PRO A 48 7.55 0.67 -7.29
C PRO A 48 7.82 0.70 -5.79
N ALA A 49 8.21 -0.43 -5.22
CA ALA A 49 8.64 -0.54 -3.83
C ALA A 49 9.54 -1.77 -3.65
N THR A 50 10.45 -1.69 -2.67
CA THR A 50 11.16 -2.86 -2.16
C THR A 50 10.42 -3.49 -0.98
N GLU A 51 10.85 -4.68 -0.55
CA GLU A 51 10.35 -5.31 0.68
C GLU A 51 10.60 -4.42 1.91
N ALA A 52 11.80 -3.84 2.02
CA ALA A 52 12.14 -2.92 3.10
C ALA A 52 11.28 -1.63 3.09
N ASP A 53 10.95 -1.11 1.91
CA ASP A 53 10.02 0.03 1.77
C ASP A 53 8.64 -0.33 2.32
N PHE A 54 8.15 -1.52 1.98
CA PHE A 54 6.84 -1.98 2.42
C PHE A 54 6.82 -2.29 3.93
N GLU A 55 7.86 -2.90 4.48
CA GLU A 55 8.00 -3.11 5.93
C GLU A 55 8.00 -1.78 6.69
N THR A 56 8.73 -0.78 6.18
CA THR A 56 8.75 0.58 6.74
C THR A 56 7.35 1.18 6.71
N TYR A 57 6.63 1.03 5.60
CA TYR A 57 5.24 1.46 5.49
C TYR A 57 4.32 0.76 6.50
N VAL A 58 4.44 -0.55 6.65
CA VAL A 58 3.66 -1.38 7.58
C VAL A 58 3.89 -0.95 9.03
N ALA A 59 5.14 -0.69 9.41
CA ALA A 59 5.50 -0.25 10.76
C ALA A 59 4.96 1.16 11.10
N ALA A 60 4.82 2.03 10.10
CA ALA A 60 4.34 3.41 10.25
C ALA A 60 2.79 3.51 10.35
N SER A 61 2.17 2.69 11.20
CA SER A 61 0.71 2.49 11.24
C SER A 61 -0.14 3.76 11.40
N GLU A 62 0.36 4.81 12.06
CA GLU A 62 -0.36 6.08 12.24
C GLU A 62 -0.23 7.05 11.04
N PHE A 63 0.74 6.81 10.18
CA PHE A 63 1.04 7.65 9.01
C PHE A 63 0.58 7.01 7.69
N GLN A 64 -0.12 5.89 7.73
CA GLN A 64 -0.63 5.22 6.53
C GLN A 64 -1.86 5.94 5.97
N GLU A 65 -1.77 6.46 4.75
CA GLU A 65 -2.94 6.97 4.01
C GLU A 65 -3.90 5.84 3.63
N LEU A 66 -3.35 4.67 3.26
CA LEU A 66 -4.11 3.44 3.08
C LEU A 66 -3.52 2.35 3.96
N ARG A 67 -4.35 1.64 4.72
CA ARG A 67 -3.87 0.54 5.58
C ARG A 67 -3.13 -0.49 4.74
N SER A 68 -1.98 -0.95 5.22
CA SER A 68 -1.16 -1.93 4.50
C SER A 68 -1.88 -3.22 4.13
N ARG A 69 -2.98 -3.59 4.82
CA ARG A 69 -3.83 -4.74 4.49
C ARG A 69 -4.49 -4.69 3.11
N TYR A 70 -4.60 -3.51 2.51
CA TYR A 70 -5.15 -3.32 1.16
C TYR A 70 -4.08 -3.43 0.06
N LEU A 71 -2.82 -3.59 0.45
CA LEU A 71 -1.66 -3.58 -0.42
C LEU A 71 -0.99 -4.95 -0.45
N ILE A 72 -0.50 -5.34 -1.63
CA ILE A 72 0.46 -6.45 -1.76
C ILE A 72 1.72 -5.93 -2.44
N LEU A 73 2.87 -6.46 -2.02
CA LEU A 73 4.11 -6.31 -2.76
C LEU A 73 4.26 -7.52 -3.70
N ASN A 74 4.39 -7.25 -5.00
CA ASN A 74 4.66 -8.28 -5.99
C ASN A 74 5.59 -7.73 -7.07
N ASP A 75 6.61 -8.50 -7.43
CA ASP A 75 7.55 -8.17 -8.52
C ASP A 75 8.13 -6.73 -8.46
N GLY A 76 8.44 -6.24 -7.26
CA GLY A 76 9.00 -4.89 -7.04
C GLY A 76 7.98 -3.75 -7.15
N PHE A 77 6.68 -4.06 -7.14
CA PHE A 77 5.60 -3.08 -7.15
C PHE A 77 4.58 -3.33 -6.05
N LEU A 78 4.07 -2.24 -5.47
CA LEU A 78 2.87 -2.31 -4.64
C LEU A 78 1.64 -2.30 -5.54
N PHE A 79 0.70 -3.17 -5.21
CA PHE A 79 -0.62 -3.25 -5.82
C PHE A 79 -1.68 -3.03 -4.76
N ILE A 80 -2.70 -2.24 -5.09
CA ILE A 80 -3.94 -2.19 -4.32
C ILE A 80 -4.81 -3.34 -4.79
N VAL A 81 -5.09 -4.29 -3.91
CA VAL A 81 -5.85 -5.51 -4.23
C VAL A 81 -7.29 -5.43 -3.80
N GLU A 82 -7.62 -4.47 -2.95
CA GLU A 82 -8.95 -4.32 -2.42
C GLU A 82 -9.21 -2.85 -2.08
N MET A 83 -10.44 -2.40 -2.33
CA MET A 83 -10.85 -1.07 -1.88
C MET A 83 -11.13 -1.09 -0.38
N PRO A 84 -10.88 0.02 0.33
CA PRO A 84 -11.35 0.23 1.71
C PRO A 84 -12.88 0.41 1.80
N SER A 85 -13.64 -0.33 0.99
CA SER A 85 -15.09 -0.33 1.02
C SER A 85 -15.59 -0.89 2.35
N GLY A 86 -16.79 -0.44 2.76
CA GLY A 86 -17.35 -0.71 4.08
C GLY A 86 -17.39 -2.19 4.46
N LEU A 87 -17.51 -3.12 3.50
CA LEU A 87 -17.54 -4.55 3.80
C LEU A 87 -16.19 -5.06 4.34
N HIS A 88 -15.07 -4.60 3.77
CA HIS A 88 -13.75 -4.96 4.29
C HIS A 88 -13.45 -4.25 5.61
N VAL A 89 -13.84 -2.99 5.76
CA VAL A 89 -13.68 -2.26 7.04
C VAL A 89 -14.48 -2.94 8.14
N LEU A 90 -15.71 -3.39 7.85
CA LEU A 90 -16.54 -4.12 8.80
C LEU A 90 -15.95 -5.48 9.14
N LEU A 91 -15.48 -6.25 8.15
CA LEU A 91 -14.93 -7.58 8.38
C LEU A 91 -13.58 -7.51 9.10
N ALA A 92 -12.67 -6.65 8.63
CA ALA A 92 -11.35 -6.50 9.22
C ALA A 92 -11.39 -5.74 10.55
N GLY A 93 -12.40 -4.89 10.77
CA GLY A 93 -12.77 -4.36 12.08
C GLY A 93 -13.22 -5.47 13.01
N ALA A 94 -14.16 -6.32 12.60
CA ALA A 94 -14.63 -7.45 13.41
C ALA A 94 -13.51 -8.43 13.79
N VAL A 95 -12.57 -8.71 12.87
CA VAL A 95 -11.38 -9.54 13.15
C VAL A 95 -10.43 -8.84 14.12
N ALA A 96 -10.19 -7.53 13.95
CA ALA A 96 -9.35 -6.76 14.88
C ALA A 96 -9.97 -6.66 16.28
N ASP A 97 -11.29 -6.49 16.38
CA ASP A 97 -12.04 -6.48 17.64
C ASP A 97 -11.94 -7.84 18.33
N LEU A 98 -12.09 -8.95 17.59
CA LEU A 98 -11.92 -10.30 18.12
C LEU A 98 -10.48 -10.55 18.60
N MET A 99 -9.47 -10.07 17.86
CA MET A 99 -8.07 -10.17 18.29
C MET A 99 -7.80 -9.34 19.55
N THR A 100 -8.38 -8.14 19.63
CA THR A 100 -8.28 -7.24 20.78
C THR A 100 -8.93 -7.86 22.03
N LEU A 101 -10.13 -8.43 21.87
CA LEU A 101 -10.83 -9.18 22.92
C LEU A 101 -10.03 -10.42 23.36
N ALA A 102 -9.47 -11.17 22.42
CA ALA A 102 -8.72 -12.40 22.71
C ALA A 102 -7.36 -12.13 23.40
N THR A 103 -6.74 -10.98 23.13
CA THR A 103 -5.44 -10.58 23.71
C THR A 103 -5.56 -9.75 24.99
N GLY A 104 -6.78 -9.39 25.39
CA GLY A 104 -7.05 -8.71 26.66
C GLY A 104 -6.77 -7.20 26.66
N TYR A 105 -6.66 -6.56 25.50
CA TYR A 105 -6.63 -5.10 25.41
C TYR A 105 -8.07 -4.57 25.50
N ILE A 106 -8.57 -4.40 26.71
CA ILE A 106 -9.88 -3.81 26.97
C ILE A 106 -9.67 -2.29 27.06
N MET A 107 -10.36 -1.50 26.23
CA MET A 107 -10.56 -0.07 26.52
C MET A 107 -11.78 0.08 27.43
#